data_AF-A0A8S3Q6E3-F1
#
_entry.id   AF-A0A8S3Q6E3-F1
#
_cell.length_a   1.000
_cell.length_b   1.000
_cell.length_c   1.000
_cell.angle_alpha   90.00
_cell.angle_beta   90.00
_cell.angle_gamma   90.00
#
_symmetry.space_group_name_H-M   'P 1'
#
loop_
_entity.id
_entity.type
_entity.pdbx_description
1 polymer ?
#
loop_
_entity_poly.entity_id
_entity_poly.type
_entity_poly.pdbx_seq_one_letter_code
_entity_poly.pdbx_strand_id
1 'polypeptide(L)'
;MRQYQDDFIHAINDVSRGDLPENTLNLIKRLSRHLPPGEDPIRLCARNCDCFIYNACKLMDMDGEEFDFCALDEGDVSKLERTPVPQHLHIKLGCPVMLLKNLSEHFDNWVWLLVEQEKKGLRIIGFNESSIMRHDPGLYKYYDHTQSKFDDIDFLCCKQHFNTVNNIPCISVIEPLHEELSDFSDGEIDEMDFLLSTEHIELDETETIMVQEKFIDISKITDIFSIETEAPFEQSVCAYYKELLKTQRIDIEYFVNKLYTQTVSDTTTVSTSTKSKHATYSEATPSTYIRNTSATQPRRRKRKSKFTTKSKRKSSKTEKKEEKESVCPLCKCIYIDGDAWITCDLCDLWYDRKCLKLNDDQWHNLEGSDWYCPECLK
;
A
#
# COMPACT_ATOMS: atom_id res chain seq x y z
N MET A 1 -19.43 19.36 -13.38
CA MET A 1 -18.13 19.95 -13.81
C MET A 1 -17.05 19.32 -12.95
N ARG A 2 -15.91 18.90 -13.51
CA ARG A 2 -14.88 18.16 -12.73
C ARG A 2 -13.91 19.05 -11.95
N GLN A 3 -13.62 20.25 -12.44
CA GLN A 3 -12.70 21.21 -11.80
C GLN A 3 -13.35 22.60 -11.71
N TYR A 4 -13.00 23.36 -10.67
CA TYR A 4 -13.53 24.70 -10.41
C TYR A 4 -12.48 25.81 -10.40
N GLN A 5 -11.19 25.46 -10.44
CA GLN A 5 -10.09 26.41 -10.38
C GLN A 5 -9.73 26.84 -11.80
N ASP A 6 -9.92 28.12 -12.13
CA ASP A 6 -9.75 28.64 -13.49
C ASP A 6 -8.33 28.43 -14.04
N ASP A 7 -7.30 28.65 -13.21
CA ASP A 7 -5.90 28.43 -13.58
C ASP A 7 -5.63 26.95 -13.94
N PHE A 8 -6.18 26.02 -13.16
CA PHE A 8 -6.07 24.59 -13.43
C PHE A 8 -6.87 24.16 -14.66
N ILE A 9 -8.07 24.73 -14.87
CA ILE A 9 -8.87 24.49 -16.07
C ILE A 9 -8.10 24.96 -17.32
N HIS A 10 -7.49 26.15 -17.27
CA HIS A 10 -6.66 26.66 -18.35
C HIS A 10 -5.45 25.76 -18.61
N ALA A 11 -4.74 25.33 -17.57
CA ALA A 11 -3.62 24.41 -17.70
C ALA A 11 -4.01 23.06 -18.34
N ILE A 12 -5.15 22.48 -17.96
CA ILE A 12 -5.67 21.25 -18.59
C ILE A 12 -5.95 21.48 -20.07
N ASN A 13 -6.60 22.60 -20.42
CA ASN A 13 -6.91 22.93 -21.80
C ASN A 13 -5.65 23.19 -22.64
N ASP A 14 -4.62 23.83 -22.08
CA ASP A 14 -3.32 24.02 -22.72
C ASP A 14 -2.66 22.67 -23.04
N VAL A 15 -2.53 21.79 -22.03
CA VAL A 15 -1.98 20.44 -22.19
C VAL A 15 -2.76 19.65 -23.25
N SER A 16 -4.09 19.75 -23.27
CA SER A 16 -4.92 19.04 -24.25
C SER A 16 -4.68 19.49 -25.70
N ARG A 17 -4.24 20.74 -25.90
CA ARG A 17 -3.87 21.28 -27.22
C ARG A 17 -2.43 20.95 -27.61
N GLY A 18 -1.63 20.41 -26.68
CA GLY A 18 -0.20 20.23 -26.87
C GLY A 18 0.62 21.52 -26.68
N ASP A 19 -0.01 22.58 -26.19
CA ASP A 19 0.66 23.84 -25.87
C ASP A 19 1.07 23.84 -24.39
N LEU A 20 2.34 24.15 -24.11
CA LEU A 20 2.85 24.22 -22.74
C LEU A 20 3.42 25.62 -22.47
N PRO A 21 2.56 26.65 -22.32
CA PRO A 21 3.04 27.97 -21.95
C PRO A 21 3.70 27.92 -20.57
N GLU A 22 4.61 28.86 -20.33
CA GLU A 22 5.46 28.89 -19.13
C GLU A 22 4.65 28.86 -17.82
N ASN A 23 3.48 29.50 -17.79
CA ASN A 23 2.59 29.48 -16.62
C ASN A 23 2.05 28.06 -16.32
N THR A 24 1.62 27.35 -17.36
CA THR A 24 1.14 25.96 -17.26
C THR A 24 2.26 25.01 -16.88
N LEU A 25 3.46 25.19 -17.47
CA LEU A 25 4.65 24.41 -17.11
C LEU A 25 5.04 24.62 -15.64
N ASN A 26 5.04 25.87 -15.16
CA ASN A 26 5.33 26.18 -13.76
C ASN A 26 4.28 25.64 -12.80
N LEU A 27 3.01 25.62 -13.19
CA LEU A 27 1.95 24.98 -12.41
C LEU A 27 2.19 23.48 -12.29
N ILE A 28 2.44 22.78 -13.40
CA ILE A 28 2.71 21.33 -13.42
C ILE A 28 3.94 21.00 -12.56
N LYS A 29 5.02 21.78 -12.69
CA LYS A 29 6.22 21.60 -11.85
C LYS A 29 5.91 21.76 -10.36
N ARG A 30 5.02 22.67 -9.97
CA ARG A 30 4.62 22.82 -8.56
C ARG A 30 3.79 21.65 -8.04
N LEU A 31 3.12 20.90 -8.92
CA LEU A 31 2.36 19.72 -8.57
C LEU A 31 3.22 18.47 -8.34
N SER A 32 4.54 18.51 -8.63
CA SER A 32 5.45 17.39 -8.35
C SER A 32 5.76 17.20 -6.86
N ARG A 33 5.33 18.12 -6.00
CA ARG A 33 5.47 18.02 -4.54
C ARG A 33 4.72 16.81 -3.99
N HIS A 34 5.20 16.28 -2.88
CA HIS A 34 4.48 15.26 -2.13
C HIS A 34 3.08 15.74 -1.72
N LEU A 35 2.12 14.82 -1.80
CA LEU A 35 0.76 15.06 -1.32
C LEU A 35 0.77 15.19 0.21
N PRO A 36 -0.12 16.01 0.79
CA PRO A 36 -0.24 16.12 2.24
C PRO A 36 -0.59 14.76 2.86
N PRO A 37 -0.23 14.50 4.13
CA PRO A 37 -0.60 13.27 4.80
C PRO A 37 -2.14 13.13 4.80
N GLY A 38 -2.64 11.96 4.41
CA GLY A 38 -4.05 11.69 4.23
C GLY A 38 -4.29 10.26 3.75
N GLU A 39 -5.46 10.02 3.16
CA GLU A 39 -5.77 8.76 2.49
C GLU A 39 -4.81 8.50 1.33
N ASP A 40 -4.52 7.23 1.08
CA ASP A 40 -3.65 6.82 -0.01
C ASP A 40 -4.29 7.22 -1.35
N PRO A 41 -3.65 8.10 -2.14
CA PRO A 41 -4.22 8.59 -3.39
C PRO A 41 -4.18 7.51 -4.45
N ILE A 42 -5.18 7.55 -5.36
CA ILE A 42 -5.18 6.69 -6.55
C ILE A 42 -3.98 7.07 -7.42
N ARG A 43 -3.13 6.09 -7.72
CA ARG A 43 -1.98 6.27 -8.60
C ARG A 43 -2.35 5.93 -10.04
N LEU A 44 -2.06 6.85 -10.96
CA LEU A 44 -2.19 6.62 -12.40
C LEU A 44 -0.84 6.23 -12.98
N CYS A 45 -0.82 5.17 -13.78
CA CYS A 45 0.37 4.64 -14.45
C CYS A 45 0.16 4.65 -15.96
N ALA A 46 1.25 4.78 -16.72
CA ALA A 46 1.20 4.78 -18.18
C ALA A 46 1.01 3.37 -18.77
N ARG A 47 1.48 2.32 -18.06
CA ARG A 47 1.39 0.92 -18.49
C ARG A 47 0.66 0.09 -17.44
N ASN A 48 -0.06 -0.94 -17.88
CA ASN A 48 -0.72 -1.89 -16.98
C ASN A 48 0.27 -2.63 -16.08
N CYS A 49 1.46 -2.99 -16.58
CA CYS A 49 2.48 -3.64 -15.77
C CYS A 49 2.93 -2.79 -14.57
N ASP A 50 3.09 -1.47 -14.75
CA ASP A 50 3.44 -0.57 -13.66
C ASP A 50 2.31 -0.46 -12.62
N CYS A 51 1.06 -0.51 -13.08
CA CYS A 51 -0.12 -0.57 -12.20
C CYS A 51 -0.15 -1.88 -11.39
N PHE A 52 0.09 -3.02 -12.05
CA PHE A 52 0.11 -4.32 -11.39
C PHE A 52 1.22 -4.43 -10.34
N ILE A 53 2.45 -4.00 -10.67
CA ILE A 53 3.57 -4.01 -9.71
C ILE A 53 3.23 -3.11 -8.51
N TYR A 54 2.72 -1.90 -8.75
CA TYR A 54 2.38 -0.99 -7.67
C TYR A 54 1.28 -1.56 -6.76
N ASN A 55 0.21 -2.09 -7.33
CA ASN A 55 -0.91 -2.67 -6.58
C ASN A 55 -0.47 -3.93 -5.82
N ALA A 56 0.36 -4.79 -6.42
CA ALA A 56 0.91 -5.96 -5.75
C ALA A 56 1.79 -5.56 -4.56
N CYS A 57 2.70 -4.59 -4.73
CA CYS A 57 3.50 -4.06 -3.62
C CYS A 57 2.62 -3.52 -2.49
N LYS A 58 1.60 -2.73 -2.83
CA LYS A 58 0.64 -2.21 -1.86
C LYS A 58 -0.09 -3.32 -1.12
N LEU A 59 -0.62 -4.32 -1.84
CA LEU A 59 -1.31 -5.47 -1.23
C LEU A 59 -0.38 -6.27 -0.31
N MET A 60 0.88 -6.46 -0.70
CA MET A 60 1.85 -7.15 0.14
C MET A 60 2.25 -6.32 1.38
N ASP A 61 2.15 -5.00 1.34
CA ASP A 61 2.42 -4.12 2.50
C ASP A 61 1.19 -3.99 3.43
N MET A 62 0.01 -4.43 2.99
CA MET A 62 -1.19 -4.45 3.83
C MET A 62 -1.15 -5.61 4.82
N ASP A 63 -1.53 -5.33 6.06
CA ASP A 63 -1.78 -6.35 7.08
C ASP A 63 -3.02 -7.19 6.74
N GLY A 64 -3.04 -8.43 7.22
CA GLY A 64 -4.18 -9.33 7.09
C GLY A 64 -3.91 -10.56 6.23
N GLU A 65 -4.82 -11.52 6.33
CA GLU A 65 -4.81 -12.76 5.54
C GLU A 65 -5.12 -12.47 4.08
N GLU A 66 -4.37 -13.12 3.19
CA GLU A 66 -4.53 -13.00 1.75
C GLU A 66 -5.48 -14.08 1.23
N PHE A 67 -6.43 -13.67 0.41
CA PHE A 67 -7.38 -14.53 -0.27
C PHE A 67 -7.02 -14.62 -1.75
N ASP A 68 -6.89 -15.85 -2.25
CA ASP A 68 -6.60 -16.14 -3.65
C ASP A 68 -7.87 -16.60 -4.38
N PHE A 69 -8.16 -15.95 -5.50
CA PHE A 69 -9.28 -16.25 -6.37
C PHE A 69 -8.76 -16.60 -7.77
N CYS A 70 -8.77 -17.89 -8.09
CA CYS A 70 -8.48 -18.39 -9.44
C CYS A 70 -9.72 -18.32 -10.33
N ALA A 71 -9.58 -17.78 -11.54
CA ALA A 71 -10.61 -17.78 -12.56
C ALA A 71 -10.85 -19.21 -13.10
N LEU A 72 -12.13 -19.50 -13.41
CA LEU A 72 -12.51 -20.72 -14.14
C LEU A 72 -12.83 -20.33 -15.59
N ASP A 73 -11.87 -20.62 -16.46
CA ASP A 73 -11.90 -20.18 -17.85
C ASP A 73 -12.36 -21.30 -18.79
N GLU A 74 -13.41 -21.02 -19.58
CA GLU A 74 -13.90 -21.91 -20.64
C GLU A 74 -14.08 -21.13 -21.95
N GLY A 75 -13.80 -21.79 -23.08
CA GLY A 75 -14.04 -21.24 -24.42
C GLY A 75 -12.78 -20.79 -25.17
N ASP A 76 -12.91 -19.73 -25.96
CA ASP A 76 -11.87 -19.24 -26.87
C ASP A 76 -10.81 -18.42 -26.11
N VAL A 77 -9.59 -18.97 -26.02
CA VAL A 77 -8.42 -18.38 -25.37
C VAL A 77 -8.16 -16.94 -25.85
N SER A 78 -8.37 -16.67 -27.14
CA SER A 78 -8.11 -15.35 -27.73
C SER A 78 -9.03 -14.26 -27.17
N LYS A 79 -10.21 -14.64 -26.67
CA LYS A 79 -11.16 -13.70 -26.01
C LYS A 79 -10.83 -13.55 -24.54
N LEU A 80 -10.41 -14.63 -23.87
CA LEU A 80 -10.01 -14.63 -22.48
C LEU A 80 -8.79 -13.72 -22.24
N GLU A 81 -7.81 -13.76 -23.15
CA GLU A 81 -6.63 -12.87 -23.11
C GLU A 81 -6.99 -11.37 -23.24
N ARG A 82 -8.18 -11.05 -23.75
CA ARG A 82 -8.66 -9.66 -23.86
C ARG A 82 -9.52 -9.23 -22.68
N THR A 83 -9.82 -10.12 -21.74
CA THR A 83 -10.58 -9.75 -20.56
C THR A 83 -9.73 -8.87 -19.64
N PRO A 84 -10.31 -7.82 -19.04
CA PRO A 84 -9.56 -6.92 -18.16
C PRO A 84 -9.31 -7.50 -16.76
N VAL A 85 -9.80 -8.70 -16.49
CA VAL A 85 -9.74 -9.37 -15.18
C VAL A 85 -8.55 -10.33 -15.18
N PRO A 86 -7.73 -10.36 -14.12
CA PRO A 86 -6.63 -11.31 -14.03
C PRO A 86 -7.12 -12.74 -13.79
N GLN A 87 -6.33 -13.72 -14.22
CA GLN A 87 -6.60 -15.14 -13.97
C GLN A 87 -6.47 -15.51 -12.48
N HIS A 88 -5.57 -14.83 -11.77
CA HIS A 88 -5.36 -14.96 -10.33
C HIS A 88 -5.57 -13.59 -9.69
N LEU A 89 -6.54 -13.50 -8.80
CA LEU A 89 -6.87 -12.28 -8.08
C LEU A 89 -6.58 -12.47 -6.61
N HIS A 90 -5.59 -11.73 -6.12
CA HIS A 90 -5.19 -11.71 -4.72
C HIS A 90 -5.81 -10.51 -4.01
N ILE A 91 -6.42 -10.72 -2.84
CA ILE A 91 -7.12 -9.67 -2.09
C ILE A 91 -6.85 -9.82 -0.59
N LYS A 92 -6.81 -8.70 0.14
CA LYS A 92 -6.81 -8.64 1.60
C LYS A 92 -7.95 -7.77 2.11
N LEU A 93 -8.36 -7.97 3.36
CA LEU A 93 -9.32 -7.08 4.01
C LEU A 93 -8.80 -5.63 4.04
N GLY A 94 -9.70 -4.69 3.77
CA GLY A 94 -9.41 -3.27 3.64
C GLY A 94 -8.79 -2.86 2.30
N CYS A 95 -8.50 -3.80 1.38
CA CYS A 95 -7.90 -3.45 0.09
C CYS A 95 -8.91 -2.68 -0.77
N PRO A 96 -8.51 -1.55 -1.39
CA PRO A 96 -9.34 -0.89 -2.39
C PRO A 96 -9.42 -1.75 -3.65
N VAL A 97 -10.63 -1.96 -4.16
CA VAL A 97 -10.92 -2.69 -5.39
C VAL A 97 -11.83 -1.86 -6.30
N MET A 98 -11.86 -2.21 -7.58
CA MET A 98 -12.64 -1.51 -8.59
C MET A 98 -13.60 -2.48 -9.29
N LEU A 99 -14.86 -2.10 -9.39
CA LEU A 99 -15.87 -2.88 -10.09
C LEU A 99 -15.72 -2.71 -11.61
N LEU A 100 -15.54 -3.82 -12.33
CA LEU A 100 -15.36 -3.84 -13.79
C LEU A 100 -16.64 -4.21 -14.57
N LYS A 101 -17.69 -4.66 -13.87
CA LYS A 101 -18.97 -5.07 -14.47
C LYS A 101 -20.15 -4.46 -13.70
N ASN A 102 -21.10 -3.89 -14.43
CA ASN A 102 -22.36 -3.40 -13.85
C ASN A 102 -23.10 -4.59 -13.24
N LEU A 103 -23.39 -4.52 -11.95
CA LEU A 103 -24.12 -5.58 -11.24
C LEU A 103 -25.61 -5.28 -11.16
N SER A 104 -25.98 -4.00 -11.07
CA SER A 104 -27.37 -3.54 -11.06
C SER A 104 -27.46 -2.09 -11.58
N GLU A 105 -28.67 -1.55 -11.70
CA GLU A 105 -28.92 -0.14 -12.05
C GLU A 105 -28.31 0.87 -11.06
N HIS A 106 -27.88 0.42 -9.88
CA HIS A 106 -27.28 1.26 -8.85
C HIS A 106 -25.76 1.09 -8.74
N PHE A 107 -25.21 0.05 -9.38
CA PHE A 107 -23.79 -0.27 -9.35
C PHE A 107 -23.24 -0.22 -10.77
N ASP A 108 -22.87 0.98 -11.18
CA ASP A 108 -22.17 1.23 -12.42
C ASP A 108 -20.71 0.74 -12.34
N ASN A 109 -20.11 0.48 -13.49
CA ASN A 109 -18.69 0.23 -13.65
C ASN A 109 -17.88 1.38 -13.04
N TRP A 110 -16.64 1.06 -12.62
CA TRP A 110 -15.66 2.01 -12.08
C TRP A 110 -15.94 2.52 -10.66
N VAL A 111 -16.88 1.89 -9.95
CA VAL A 111 -17.09 2.14 -8.54
C VAL A 111 -15.91 1.58 -7.73
N TRP A 112 -15.35 2.44 -6.88
CA TRP A 112 -14.31 2.11 -5.90
C TRP A 112 -14.96 1.56 -4.65
N LEU A 113 -14.43 0.45 -4.17
CA LEU A 113 -14.97 -0.31 -3.06
C LEU A 113 -13.84 -0.73 -2.11
N LEU A 114 -14.16 -0.91 -0.83
CA LEU A 114 -13.26 -1.48 0.17
C LEU A 114 -13.77 -2.87 0.56
N VAL A 115 -12.85 -3.81 0.71
CA VAL A 115 -13.16 -5.19 1.10
C VAL A 115 -13.33 -5.25 2.62
N GLU A 116 -14.55 -5.37 3.14
CA GLU A 116 -14.74 -5.33 4.61
C GLU A 116 -14.72 -6.70 5.29
N GLN A 117 -15.37 -7.70 4.70
CA GLN A 117 -15.50 -9.01 5.32
C GLN A 117 -15.69 -10.10 4.26
N GLU A 118 -15.11 -11.26 4.52
CA GLU A 118 -15.42 -12.49 3.79
C GLU A 118 -16.64 -13.19 4.43
N LYS A 119 -17.61 -13.57 3.61
CA LYS A 119 -18.70 -14.46 4.02
C LYS A 119 -18.59 -15.78 3.25
N LYS A 120 -18.66 -16.91 3.97
CA LYS A 120 -18.71 -18.24 3.37
C LYS A 120 -20.04 -18.44 2.64
N GLY A 121 -20.04 -19.09 1.47
CA GLY A 121 -21.23 -19.50 0.72
C GLY A 121 -21.51 -18.67 -0.54
N LEU A 122 -21.31 -17.36 -0.47
CA LEU A 122 -21.16 -16.50 -1.64
C LEU A 122 -20.11 -15.46 -1.32
N ARG A 123 -19.06 -15.41 -2.13
CA ARG A 123 -17.94 -14.45 -2.07
C ARG A 123 -18.43 -13.03 -2.42
N ILE A 124 -19.49 -12.58 -1.75
CA ILE A 124 -19.92 -11.20 -1.72
C ILE A 124 -18.89 -10.52 -0.83
N ILE A 125 -17.97 -9.82 -1.48
CA ILE A 125 -17.19 -8.79 -0.80
C ILE A 125 -18.25 -7.81 -0.27
N GLY A 126 -18.46 -7.81 1.04
CA GLY A 126 -19.38 -6.89 1.67
C GLY A 126 -18.93 -5.46 1.37
N PHE A 127 -19.75 -4.72 0.63
CA PHE A 127 -19.51 -3.33 0.35
C PHE A 127 -20.37 -2.51 1.29
N ASN A 128 -19.74 -1.71 2.14
CA ASN A 128 -20.46 -0.69 2.88
C ASN A 128 -20.87 0.42 1.93
N GLU A 129 -22.14 0.82 1.95
CA GLU A 129 -22.64 1.90 1.11
C GLU A 129 -21.87 3.21 1.33
N SER A 130 -21.30 3.43 2.52
CA SER A 130 -20.45 4.59 2.79
C SER A 130 -19.10 4.56 2.08
N SER A 131 -18.65 3.38 1.65
CA SER A 131 -17.39 3.18 0.94
C SER A 131 -17.52 3.35 -0.58
N ILE A 132 -18.75 3.54 -1.07
CA ILE A 132 -19.04 3.82 -2.48
C ILE A 132 -18.78 5.30 -2.76
N MET A 133 -17.71 5.61 -3.50
CA MET A 133 -17.54 6.96 -4.06
C MET A 133 -18.52 7.16 -5.22
N ARG A 134 -19.64 7.84 -4.96
CA ARG A 134 -20.62 8.20 -5.99
C ARG A 134 -20.08 9.33 -6.89
N HIS A 135 -20.31 9.21 -8.19
CA HIS A 135 -20.02 10.30 -9.11
C HIS A 135 -20.88 11.54 -8.79
N ASP A 136 -20.34 12.75 -9.00
CA ASP A 136 -21.06 14.01 -8.87
C ASP A 136 -22.36 13.97 -9.70
N PRO A 137 -23.56 14.16 -9.11
CA PRO A 137 -24.82 14.24 -9.85
C PRO A 137 -24.81 15.25 -11.02
N GLY A 138 -23.99 16.29 -10.93
CA GLY A 138 -23.79 17.27 -12.00
C GLY A 138 -23.09 16.71 -13.25
N LEU A 139 -22.43 15.55 -13.14
CA LEU A 139 -21.81 14.86 -14.27
C LEU A 139 -22.86 14.25 -15.21
N TYR A 140 -23.91 13.65 -14.65
CA TYR A 140 -25.03 13.09 -15.42
C TYR A 140 -25.77 14.17 -16.21
N LYS A 141 -26.05 15.33 -15.60
CA LYS A 141 -26.65 16.48 -16.29
C LYS A 141 -25.80 16.98 -17.47
N TYR A 142 -24.47 16.95 -17.33
CA TYR A 142 -23.57 17.33 -18.41
C TYR A 142 -23.67 16.35 -19.59
N TYR A 143 -23.68 15.04 -19.32
CA TYR A 143 -23.84 14.01 -20.36
C TYR A 143 -25.18 14.15 -21.09
N ASP A 144 -26.28 14.38 -20.36
CA ASP A 144 -27.60 14.64 -20.94
C ASP A 144 -27.59 15.87 -21.87
N HIS A 145 -26.86 16.93 -21.50
CA HIS A 145 -26.77 18.16 -22.30
C HIS A 145 -25.82 18.01 -23.51
N THR A 146 -24.82 17.14 -23.44
CA THR A 146 -23.92 16.87 -24.57
C THR A 146 -24.47 15.84 -25.56
N GLN A 147 -25.42 14.99 -25.16
CA GLN A 147 -26.07 14.03 -26.06
C GLN A 147 -26.90 14.70 -27.15
N SER A 148 -27.40 15.93 -26.95
CA SER A 148 -28.16 16.68 -27.96
C SER A 148 -27.35 17.12 -29.20
N LYS A 149 -26.07 16.69 -29.31
CA LYS A 149 -25.18 16.99 -30.44
C LYS A 149 -24.76 15.75 -31.23
N PHE A 150 -25.19 14.56 -30.83
CA PHE A 150 -24.86 13.29 -31.46
C PHE A 150 -26.14 12.48 -31.70
N ASP A 151 -26.99 12.96 -32.60
CA ASP A 151 -28.31 12.36 -32.87
C ASP A 151 -28.26 10.97 -33.57
N ASP A 152 -27.07 10.44 -33.87
CA ASP A 152 -26.92 9.20 -34.68
C ASP A 152 -26.44 7.96 -33.90
N ILE A 153 -26.34 8.00 -32.57
CA ILE A 153 -25.97 6.81 -31.76
C ILE A 153 -27.14 6.43 -30.85
N ASP A 154 -27.80 5.31 -31.16
CA ASP A 154 -29.00 4.84 -30.45
C ASP A 154 -28.65 4.12 -29.14
N PHE A 155 -28.56 4.88 -28.04
CA PHE A 155 -28.38 4.34 -26.69
C PHE A 155 -29.71 3.90 -26.07
N LEU A 156 -30.36 2.89 -26.66
CA LEU A 156 -31.67 2.37 -26.21
C LEU A 156 -31.71 1.91 -24.75
N CYS A 157 -30.57 1.56 -24.14
CA CYS A 157 -30.52 1.20 -22.72
C CYS A 157 -30.73 2.38 -21.75
N CYS A 158 -30.60 3.64 -22.22
CA CYS A 158 -30.72 4.83 -21.38
C CYS A 158 -32.10 5.53 -21.49
N LYS A 159 -33.06 4.96 -22.23
CA LYS A 159 -34.34 5.62 -22.59
C LYS A 159 -35.52 5.39 -21.62
N GLN A 160 -35.32 4.84 -20.42
CA GLN A 160 -36.44 4.73 -19.46
C GLN A 160 -36.63 6.03 -18.67
N HIS A 161 -37.63 6.80 -19.07
CA HIS A 161 -38.08 7.99 -18.35
C HIS A 161 -38.73 7.63 -17.01
N PHE A 162 -38.19 8.18 -15.92
CA PHE A 162 -38.88 8.29 -14.63
C PHE A 162 -40.04 9.29 -14.73
N ASN A 163 -41.27 8.80 -14.57
CA ASN A 163 -42.46 9.64 -14.46
C ASN A 163 -42.82 9.82 -12.98
N THR A 164 -42.53 11.00 -12.42
CA THR A 164 -42.69 11.34 -11.00
C THR A 164 -44.02 12.04 -10.70
N VAL A 165 -45.14 11.57 -11.27
CA VAL A 165 -46.46 12.05 -10.87
C VAL A 165 -47.48 10.93 -10.95
N ASN A 166 -47.80 10.31 -9.80
CA ASN A 166 -49.19 10.10 -9.36
C ASN A 166 -49.23 9.62 -7.90
N ASN A 167 -49.80 10.48 -7.05
CA ASN A 167 -50.19 10.26 -5.65
C ASN A 167 -51.30 9.21 -5.50
N ILE A 168 -51.17 8.23 -4.60
CA ILE A 168 -52.25 7.60 -3.80
C ILE A 168 -51.66 7.15 -2.43
N PRO A 169 -52.41 7.23 -1.29
CA PRO A 169 -51.86 7.55 0.03
C PRO A 169 -51.62 6.36 0.97
N CYS A 170 -50.86 6.67 2.04
CA CYS A 170 -50.68 5.96 3.31
C CYS A 170 -51.62 4.77 3.60
N ILE A 171 -51.01 3.60 3.77
CA ILE A 171 -51.50 2.55 4.67
C ILE A 171 -50.36 2.20 5.63
N SER A 172 -50.74 2.16 6.90
CA SER A 172 -49.95 2.01 8.10
C SER A 172 -49.69 0.54 8.47
N VAL A 173 -48.58 0.31 9.18
CA VAL A 173 -48.26 -0.84 10.06
C VAL A 173 -48.02 -2.19 9.36
N ILE A 174 -46.75 -2.61 9.27
CA ILE A 174 -46.32 -4.02 9.41
C ILE A 174 -45.01 -4.06 10.23
N GLU A 175 -44.98 -4.99 11.17
CA GLU A 175 -43.94 -5.39 12.13
C GLU A 175 -42.59 -5.80 11.49
N PRO A 176 -41.50 -5.89 12.28
CA PRO A 176 -40.17 -6.23 11.77
C PRO A 176 -40.06 -7.74 11.52
N LEU A 177 -40.08 -8.17 10.26
CA LEU A 177 -39.56 -9.49 9.89
C LEU A 177 -38.04 -9.40 9.71
N HIS A 178 -37.34 -9.87 10.72
CA HIS A 178 -36.03 -10.48 10.57
C HIS A 178 -36.27 -11.87 9.96
N GLU A 179 -35.98 -12.05 8.67
CA GLU A 179 -35.78 -13.38 8.10
C GLU A 179 -34.80 -13.28 6.94
N GLU A 180 -33.75 -14.07 7.05
CA GLU A 180 -32.55 -14.06 6.23
C GLU A 180 -32.88 -14.61 4.84
N LEU A 181 -32.65 -13.82 3.80
CA LEU A 181 -32.66 -14.30 2.41
C LEU A 181 -31.33 -15.02 2.14
N SER A 182 -31.26 -16.29 2.49
CA SER A 182 -30.43 -17.25 1.77
C SER A 182 -31.30 -17.86 0.66
N ASP A 183 -30.98 -17.56 -0.60
CA ASP A 183 -31.66 -18.14 -1.76
C ASP A 183 -31.31 -19.63 -2.00
N PHE A 184 -30.47 -20.22 -1.12
CA PHE A 184 -30.12 -21.64 -1.17
C PHE A 184 -30.93 -22.42 -0.16
N SER A 185 -31.49 -23.52 -0.61
CA SER A 185 -32.09 -24.51 0.28
C SER A 185 -31.01 -25.11 1.19
N ASP A 186 -31.37 -25.49 2.41
CA ASP A 186 -30.45 -26.16 3.36
C ASP A 186 -29.77 -27.40 2.72
N GLY A 187 -30.45 -28.07 1.78
CA GLY A 187 -29.89 -29.19 1.03
C GLY A 187 -28.77 -28.83 0.04
N GLU A 188 -28.78 -27.63 -0.54
CA GLU A 188 -27.71 -27.15 -1.43
C GLU A 188 -26.45 -26.77 -0.64
N ILE A 189 -26.63 -26.28 0.60
CA ILE A 189 -25.54 -25.94 1.51
C ILE A 189 -24.80 -27.21 1.95
N ASP A 190 -25.54 -28.26 2.31
CA ASP A 190 -24.97 -29.55 2.71
C ASP A 190 -24.19 -30.25 1.58
N GLU A 191 -24.65 -30.11 0.33
CA GLU A 191 -23.97 -30.68 -0.85
C GLU A 191 -22.65 -29.96 -1.16
N MET A 192 -22.59 -28.64 -0.92
CA MET A 192 -21.36 -27.86 -1.05
C MET A 192 -20.33 -28.22 0.03
N ASP A 193 -20.75 -28.43 1.27
CA ASP A 193 -19.86 -28.83 2.36
C ASP A 193 -19.30 -30.26 2.16
N PHE A 194 -20.09 -31.15 1.57
CA PHE A 194 -19.65 -32.50 1.21
C PHE A 194 -18.52 -32.48 0.16
N LEU A 195 -18.64 -31.64 -0.88
CA LEU A 195 -17.63 -31.50 -1.94
C LEU A 195 -16.31 -30.89 -1.48
N LEU A 196 -16.34 -30.14 -0.37
CA LEU A 196 -15.16 -29.48 0.20
C LEU A 196 -14.44 -30.30 1.28
N SER A 197 -14.98 -31.45 1.67
CA SER A 197 -14.33 -32.35 2.63
C SER A 197 -13.32 -33.28 1.94
N THR A 198 -12.09 -32.80 1.74
CA THR A 198 -11.00 -33.65 1.23
C THR A 198 -10.24 -34.30 2.40
N GLU A 199 -10.24 -35.63 2.44
CA GLU A 199 -9.54 -36.44 3.44
C GLU A 199 -8.00 -36.21 3.41
N HIS A 200 -7.41 -35.95 4.57
CA HIS A 200 -5.98 -35.73 4.74
C HIS A 200 -5.17 -37.04 4.67
N ILE A 201 -4.12 -37.03 3.86
CA ILE A 201 -3.05 -38.06 3.83
C ILE A 201 -1.96 -37.64 4.82
N GLU A 202 -1.65 -38.50 5.79
CA GLU A 202 -0.53 -38.33 6.73
C GLU A 202 0.80 -38.72 6.07
N LEU A 203 1.83 -37.87 6.20
CA LEU A 203 3.21 -38.23 5.92
C LEU A 203 4.17 -37.69 7.00
N ASP A 204 5.19 -38.52 7.24
CA ASP A 204 6.07 -38.63 8.40
C ASP A 204 7.12 -37.52 8.58
N GLU A 205 7.61 -37.43 9.82
CA GLU A 205 8.56 -36.46 10.38
C GLU A 205 9.97 -36.50 9.76
N THR A 206 10.65 -35.35 9.63
CA THR A 206 12.10 -35.23 9.95
C THR A 206 12.66 -33.79 10.02
N GLU A 207 13.52 -33.62 11.04
CA GLU A 207 14.67 -32.72 11.23
C GLU A 207 14.53 -31.18 11.12
N THR A 208 14.65 -30.53 12.28
CA THR A 208 14.74 -29.07 12.48
C THR A 208 16.14 -28.54 12.17
N ILE A 209 16.28 -27.72 11.12
CA ILE A 209 17.51 -26.98 10.79
C ILE A 209 17.34 -25.52 11.19
N MET A 210 18.28 -24.98 11.98
CA MET A 210 18.34 -23.54 12.29
C MET A 210 18.86 -22.76 11.07
N VAL A 211 18.00 -21.96 10.44
CA VAL A 211 18.36 -21.11 9.30
C VAL A 211 18.79 -19.72 9.78
N GLN A 212 20.03 -19.34 9.47
CA GLN A 212 20.49 -17.95 9.60
C GLN A 212 20.00 -17.15 8.39
N GLU A 213 19.38 -15.99 8.63
CA GLU A 213 18.90 -15.06 7.60
C GLU A 213 20.06 -14.63 6.68
N LYS A 214 20.11 -15.18 5.46
CA LYS A 214 21.02 -14.74 4.41
C LYS A 214 20.20 -14.02 3.34
N PHE A 215 20.37 -12.71 3.22
CA PHE A 215 19.84 -11.94 2.10
C PHE A 215 20.38 -12.47 0.77
N ILE A 216 19.54 -12.47 -0.27
CA ILE A 216 19.93 -12.90 -1.61
C ILE A 216 20.78 -11.79 -2.25
N ASP A 217 22.03 -12.10 -2.54
CA ASP A 217 22.93 -11.22 -3.29
C ASP A 217 22.54 -11.18 -4.77
N ILE A 218 21.99 -10.06 -5.24
CA ILE A 218 21.53 -9.85 -6.63
C ILE A 218 22.67 -9.95 -7.63
N SER A 219 23.92 -9.74 -7.20
CA SER A 219 25.06 -9.98 -8.08
C SER A 219 25.07 -11.43 -8.58
N LYS A 220 24.64 -12.39 -7.76
CA LYS A 220 24.53 -13.81 -8.17
C LYS A 220 23.41 -14.05 -9.17
N ILE A 221 22.31 -13.31 -9.08
CA ILE A 221 21.21 -13.38 -10.07
C ILE A 221 21.69 -12.81 -11.40
N THR A 222 22.46 -11.72 -11.36
CA THR A 222 23.04 -11.10 -12.55
C THR A 222 24.01 -12.05 -13.27
N ASP A 223 24.74 -12.87 -12.52
CA ASP A 223 25.64 -13.89 -13.07
C ASP A 223 24.88 -14.99 -13.82
N ILE A 224 23.68 -15.38 -13.36
CA ILE A 224 22.81 -16.36 -14.07
C ILE A 224 22.44 -15.85 -15.46
N PHE A 225 22.10 -14.57 -15.58
CA PHE A 225 21.75 -13.93 -16.87
C PHE A 225 22.97 -13.47 -17.68
N SER A 226 24.19 -13.73 -17.18
CA SER A 226 25.43 -13.45 -17.89
C SER A 226 25.97 -14.65 -18.65
N ILE A 227 25.34 -15.82 -18.52
CA ILE A 227 25.67 -17.01 -19.31
C ILE A 227 25.30 -16.74 -20.77
N GLU A 228 26.28 -16.84 -21.67
CA GLU A 228 26.05 -16.68 -23.10
C GLU A 228 25.23 -17.87 -23.63
N THR A 229 23.99 -17.60 -24.01
CA THR A 229 23.10 -18.57 -24.66
C THR A 229 23.18 -18.40 -26.16
N GLU A 230 23.37 -19.48 -26.93
CA GLU A 230 23.38 -19.42 -28.40
C GLU A 230 21.96 -19.25 -29.00
N ALA A 231 20.91 -19.52 -28.23
CA ALA A 231 19.53 -19.38 -28.68
C ALA A 231 19.15 -17.89 -28.83
N PRO A 232 18.68 -17.44 -30.00
CA PRO A 232 18.33 -16.04 -30.24
C PRO A 232 17.22 -15.50 -29.32
N PHE A 233 16.28 -16.38 -28.94
CA PHE A 233 15.21 -16.04 -28.01
C PHE A 233 15.74 -15.76 -26.60
N GLU A 234 16.63 -16.62 -26.09
CA GLU A 234 17.23 -16.49 -24.76
C GLU A 234 18.11 -15.24 -24.67
N GLN A 235 18.79 -14.86 -25.76
CA GLN A 235 19.53 -13.60 -25.84
C GLN A 235 18.62 -12.37 -25.70
N SER A 236 17.45 -12.39 -26.33
CA SER A 236 16.48 -11.29 -26.23
C SER A 236 15.92 -11.15 -24.80
N VAL A 237 15.59 -12.29 -24.17
CA VAL A 237 15.12 -12.32 -22.77
C VAL A 237 16.21 -11.82 -21.82
N CYS A 238 17.46 -12.27 -22.00
CA CYS A 238 18.58 -11.82 -21.17
C CYS A 238 18.87 -10.33 -21.37
N ALA A 239 18.78 -9.82 -22.59
CA ALA A 239 18.96 -8.39 -22.87
C ALA A 239 17.87 -7.55 -22.20
N TYR A 240 16.61 -7.98 -22.27
CA TYR A 240 15.50 -7.32 -21.58
C TYR A 240 15.69 -7.32 -20.06
N TYR A 241 16.02 -8.46 -19.46
CA TYR A 241 16.29 -8.56 -18.02
C TYR A 241 17.46 -7.70 -17.58
N LYS A 242 18.52 -7.59 -18.39
CA LYS A 242 19.65 -6.69 -18.10
C LYS A 242 19.24 -5.22 -18.09
N GLU A 243 18.40 -4.79 -19.03
CA GLU A 243 17.87 -3.42 -19.04
C GLU A 243 16.89 -3.16 -17.89
N LEU A 244 16.07 -4.15 -17.54
CA LEU A 244 15.17 -4.07 -16.38
C LEU A 244 15.95 -3.95 -15.08
N LEU A 245 16.98 -4.77 -14.87
CA LEU A 245 17.87 -4.71 -13.71
C LEU A 245 18.63 -3.38 -13.61
N LYS A 246 19.01 -2.77 -14.74
CA LYS A 246 19.63 -1.44 -14.74
C LYS A 246 18.64 -0.34 -14.35
N THR A 247 17.42 -0.40 -14.88
CA THR A 247 16.43 0.67 -14.75
C THR A 247 15.68 0.61 -13.41
N GLN A 248 15.41 -0.60 -12.92
CA GLN A 248 14.53 -0.86 -11.78
C GLN A 248 15.21 -1.70 -10.70
N ARG A 249 16.54 -1.52 -10.52
CA ARG A 249 17.33 -2.33 -9.59
C ARG A 249 16.74 -2.41 -8.18
N ILE A 250 16.35 -1.25 -7.64
CA ILE A 250 15.87 -1.13 -6.25
C ILE A 250 14.54 -1.84 -6.06
N ASP A 251 13.63 -1.72 -7.03
CA ASP A 251 12.31 -2.35 -6.97
C ASP A 251 12.42 -3.87 -7.08
N ILE A 252 13.30 -4.37 -7.96
CA ILE A 252 13.59 -5.81 -8.09
C ILE A 252 14.27 -6.33 -6.83
N GLU A 253 15.20 -5.58 -6.25
CA GLU A 253 15.88 -5.94 -5.01
C GLU A 253 14.91 -6.07 -3.84
N TYR A 254 14.02 -5.10 -3.71
CA TYR A 254 12.94 -5.16 -2.73
C TYR A 254 12.05 -6.39 -2.95
N PHE A 255 11.60 -6.60 -4.18
CA PHE A 255 10.70 -7.71 -4.53
C PHE A 255 11.32 -9.08 -4.24
N VAL A 256 12.56 -9.31 -4.68
CA VAL A 256 13.27 -10.59 -4.47
C VAL A 256 13.51 -10.85 -2.98
N ASN A 257 13.96 -9.83 -2.23
CA ASN A 257 14.15 -9.98 -0.79
C ASN A 257 12.83 -10.25 -0.07
N LYS A 258 11.74 -9.59 -0.50
CA LYS A 258 10.41 -9.80 0.08
C LYS A 258 9.87 -11.21 -0.19
N LEU A 259 10.00 -11.72 -1.43
CA LEU A 259 9.67 -13.11 -1.76
C LEU A 259 10.49 -14.11 -0.95
N TYR A 260 11.78 -13.84 -0.76
CA TYR A 260 12.64 -14.70 0.05
C TYR A 260 12.19 -14.70 1.53
N THR A 261 11.90 -13.54 2.10
CA THR A 261 11.40 -13.45 3.49
C THR A 261 10.06 -14.16 3.65
N GLN A 262 9.14 -14.05 2.69
CA GLN A 262 7.85 -14.77 2.72
C GLN A 262 8.05 -16.29 2.67
N THR A 263 8.83 -16.79 1.70
CA THR A 263 9.08 -18.25 1.58
C THR A 263 9.79 -18.86 2.79
N VAL A 264 10.69 -18.11 3.44
CA VAL A 264 11.33 -18.54 4.70
C VAL A 264 10.36 -18.47 5.89
N SER A 265 9.43 -17.50 5.90
CA SER A 265 8.43 -17.38 6.96
C SER A 265 7.40 -18.52 6.90
N ASP A 266 6.92 -18.84 5.70
CA ASP A 266 5.93 -19.92 5.47
C ASP A 266 6.49 -21.30 5.84
N THR A 267 7.80 -21.51 5.67
CA THR A 267 8.47 -22.74 6.12
C THR A 267 8.67 -22.80 7.63
N THR A 268 8.56 -21.68 8.35
CA THR A 268 8.81 -21.61 9.80
C THR A 268 7.51 -21.62 10.64
N THR A 269 6.36 -21.23 10.08
CA THR A 269 5.09 -21.09 10.84
C THR A 269 4.27 -22.37 11.02
N VAL A 270 4.68 -23.51 10.45
CA VAL A 270 4.06 -24.81 10.74
C VAL A 270 4.73 -25.43 11.98
N SER A 271 4.58 -24.79 13.15
CA SER A 271 5.04 -25.35 14.44
C SER A 271 4.45 -24.62 15.65
N THR A 272 3.54 -25.32 16.34
CA THR A 272 3.16 -25.18 17.76
C THR A 272 2.17 -24.07 18.20
N SER A 273 0.93 -24.49 18.49
CA SER A 273 0.25 -24.04 19.72
C SER A 273 -0.69 -25.12 20.30
N THR A 274 -0.24 -25.81 21.35
CA THR A 274 -1.14 -26.44 22.32
C THR A 274 -0.63 -26.16 23.74
N LYS A 275 -1.46 -25.45 24.51
CA LYS A 275 -1.23 -25.12 25.92
C LYS A 275 -1.51 -26.35 26.79
N SER A 276 -0.60 -26.63 27.73
CA SER A 276 -0.88 -27.47 28.90
C SER A 276 -0.56 -26.71 30.19
N LYS A 277 -1.48 -26.80 31.15
CA LYS A 277 -1.40 -26.24 32.50
C LYS A 277 -0.73 -27.25 33.42
N HIS A 278 0.17 -26.82 34.30
CA HIS A 278 0.30 -27.43 35.63
C HIS A 278 0.95 -26.47 36.65
N ALA A 279 0.54 -26.63 37.91
CA ALA A 279 0.81 -25.76 39.04
C ALA A 279 1.80 -26.36 40.07
N THR A 280 2.32 -25.47 40.94
CA THR A 280 2.90 -25.70 42.30
C THR A 280 4.30 -26.35 42.34
N TYR A 281 5.30 -26.00 43.17
CA TYR A 281 5.36 -25.60 44.59
C TYR A 281 6.68 -24.83 44.95
N SER A 282 6.72 -24.30 46.16
CA SER A 282 7.65 -23.36 46.85
C SER A 282 9.08 -23.85 47.19
N GLU A 283 10.03 -22.92 47.37
CA GLU A 283 10.95 -22.85 48.55
C GLU A 283 11.80 -21.55 48.61
N ALA A 284 12.38 -21.28 49.77
CA ALA A 284 12.57 -19.95 50.37
C ALA A 284 14.04 -19.48 50.58
N THR A 285 14.27 -18.15 50.47
CA THR A 285 15.22 -17.26 51.21
C THR A 285 16.75 -17.53 51.17
N PRO A 286 17.70 -16.60 51.52
CA PRO A 286 17.54 -15.33 52.28
C PRO A 286 18.33 -14.07 51.81
N SER A 287 17.80 -12.91 52.24
CA SER A 287 18.47 -11.70 52.79
C SER A 287 19.91 -11.32 52.39
N THR A 288 20.11 -10.07 51.95
CA THR A 288 21.02 -9.14 52.66
C THR A 288 20.69 -7.66 52.43
N TYR A 289 20.59 -6.98 53.58
CA TYR A 289 20.65 -5.54 53.86
C TYR A 289 21.82 -4.83 53.16
N ILE A 290 21.61 -3.60 52.64
CA ILE A 290 22.42 -2.40 52.98
C ILE A 290 21.53 -1.13 52.91
N ARG A 291 21.30 -0.51 54.07
CA ARG A 291 20.95 0.91 54.22
C ARG A 291 22.22 1.73 54.02
N ASN A 292 22.11 2.93 53.44
CA ASN A 292 22.71 4.13 54.02
C ASN A 292 22.00 5.40 53.56
N THR A 293 21.35 6.01 54.54
CA THR A 293 20.91 7.40 54.62
C THR A 293 22.08 8.30 55.03
N SER A 294 22.21 9.51 54.49
CA SER A 294 22.25 10.74 55.32
C SER A 294 22.47 12.00 54.50
N ALA A 295 21.68 13.00 54.84
CA ALA A 295 21.69 14.37 54.35
C ALA A 295 22.78 15.24 55.01
N THR A 296 23.20 16.32 54.34
CA THR A 296 23.37 17.65 54.98
C THR A 296 23.44 18.78 53.95
N GLN A 297 22.79 19.91 54.26
CA GLN A 297 22.63 21.14 53.48
C GLN A 297 23.84 22.11 53.62
N PRO A 298 23.71 23.46 53.42
CA PRO A 298 23.46 24.25 52.22
C PRO A 298 24.55 25.33 51.97
N ARG A 299 24.63 25.95 50.77
CA ARG A 299 25.12 27.36 50.70
C ARG A 299 24.63 28.15 49.47
N ARG A 300 24.00 29.28 49.80
CA ARG A 300 23.55 30.39 48.97
C ARG A 300 24.63 30.92 48.02
N ARG A 301 24.23 31.31 46.79
CA ARG A 301 24.49 32.67 46.26
C ARG A 301 23.52 33.03 45.13
N LYS A 302 22.94 34.22 45.28
CA LYS A 302 22.02 34.92 44.37
C LYS A 302 22.72 35.29 43.06
N ARG A 303 22.00 35.20 41.93
CA ARG A 303 21.99 36.25 40.90
C ARG A 303 20.70 36.18 40.07
N LYS A 304 20.14 37.37 39.85
CA LYS A 304 18.86 37.66 39.20
C LYS A 304 19.08 37.76 37.69
N SER A 305 18.21 37.18 36.88
CA SER A 305 17.70 37.84 35.67
C SER A 305 16.44 37.14 35.17
N LYS A 306 15.42 37.97 34.93
CA LYS A 306 14.11 37.64 34.37
C LYS A 306 14.26 37.32 32.88
N PHE A 307 13.65 36.26 32.39
CA PHE A 307 12.72 36.32 31.26
C PHE A 307 11.88 35.03 31.24
N THR A 308 10.58 35.25 31.11
CA THR A 308 9.50 34.28 31.10
C THR A 308 9.20 33.87 29.67
N THR A 309 9.06 32.57 29.38
CA THR A 309 7.94 32.04 28.57
C THR A 309 7.88 30.50 28.59
N LYS A 310 6.82 30.01 29.25
CA LYS A 310 5.99 28.83 28.96
C LYS A 310 6.65 27.55 28.42
N SER A 311 6.90 26.65 29.38
CA SER A 311 6.84 25.20 29.21
C SER A 311 5.44 24.75 28.83
N LYS A 312 5.32 23.94 27.78
CA LYS A 312 4.15 23.08 27.53
C LYS A 312 4.62 21.65 27.33
N ARG A 313 4.72 20.94 28.46
CA ARG A 313 4.74 19.48 28.53
C ARG A 313 3.49 18.96 27.82
N LYS A 314 3.66 18.21 26.73
CA LYS A 314 2.63 17.33 26.19
C LYS A 314 3.29 15.96 26.01
N SER A 315 2.94 15.07 26.93
CA SER A 315 3.12 13.63 26.80
C SER A 315 2.29 13.14 25.62
N SER A 316 2.95 12.64 24.57
CA SER A 316 2.30 11.93 23.47
C SER A 316 2.77 10.49 23.47
N LYS A 317 1.77 9.63 23.52
CA LYS A 317 1.76 8.17 23.41
C LYS A 317 2.62 7.73 22.22
N THR A 318 3.56 6.82 22.47
CA THR A 318 4.44 6.21 21.48
C THR A 318 3.64 5.19 20.67
N GLU A 319 3.11 5.60 19.53
CA GLU A 319 2.78 4.67 18.45
C GLU A 319 4.08 4.40 17.68
N LYS A 320 4.47 3.13 17.61
CA LYS A 320 5.66 2.67 16.89
C LYS A 320 5.41 2.85 15.38
N LYS A 321 5.71 4.05 14.90
CA LYS A 321 5.92 4.33 13.49
C LYS A 321 7.22 3.63 13.10
N GLU A 322 7.18 2.74 12.11
CA GLU A 322 8.39 2.21 11.50
C GLU A 322 9.16 3.38 10.86
N GLU A 323 10.07 3.96 11.63
CA GLU A 323 11.03 4.94 11.15
C GLU A 323 11.93 4.22 10.16
N LYS A 324 11.76 4.50 8.87
CA LYS A 324 12.67 4.04 7.82
C LYS A 324 14.08 4.45 8.23
N GLU A 325 14.90 3.47 8.56
CA GLU A 325 16.29 3.68 8.97
C GLU A 325 17.00 4.50 7.88
N SER A 326 17.48 5.69 8.25
CA SER A 326 18.20 6.54 7.32
C SER A 326 19.61 5.99 7.15
N VAL A 327 19.92 5.44 5.98
CA VAL A 327 21.19 4.78 5.68
C VAL A 327 22.05 5.67 4.78
N CYS A 328 23.33 5.83 5.12
CA CYS A 328 24.26 6.60 4.29
C CYS A 328 24.49 5.91 2.93
N PRO A 329 24.28 6.58 1.78
CA PRO A 329 24.49 5.97 0.47
C PRO A 329 25.93 5.53 0.18
N LEU A 330 26.93 6.11 0.86
CA LEU A 330 28.35 5.84 0.61
C LEU A 330 28.88 4.64 1.41
N CYS A 331 28.63 4.60 2.72
CA CYS A 331 29.14 3.53 3.59
C CYS A 331 28.10 2.48 3.98
N LYS A 332 26.81 2.73 3.71
CA LYS A 332 25.69 1.91 4.15
C LYS A 332 25.56 1.80 5.68
N CYS A 333 26.19 2.68 6.46
CA CYS A 333 25.95 2.76 7.89
C CYS A 333 24.55 3.35 8.15
N ILE A 334 23.93 2.96 9.26
CA ILE A 334 22.64 3.47 9.72
C ILE A 334 22.86 4.75 10.53
N TYR A 335 21.98 5.74 10.39
CA TYR A 335 21.98 6.96 11.18
C TYR A 335 21.85 6.64 12.67
N ILE A 336 22.79 7.15 13.47
CA ILE A 336 22.77 7.05 14.93
C ILE A 336 22.68 8.47 15.47
N ASP A 337 21.66 8.74 16.30
CA ASP A 337 21.45 10.05 16.90
C ASP A 337 22.66 10.45 17.76
N GLY A 338 23.25 11.62 17.47
CA GLY A 338 24.46 12.13 18.11
C GLY A 338 25.76 11.98 17.30
N ASP A 339 25.75 11.26 16.17
CA ASP A 339 26.88 11.23 15.25
C ASP A 339 26.88 12.43 14.29
N ALA A 340 28.04 12.73 13.68
CA ALA A 340 28.17 13.83 12.70
C ALA A 340 27.61 13.42 11.33
N TRP A 341 26.35 13.75 11.07
CA TRP A 341 25.63 13.47 9.83
C TRP A 341 25.03 14.73 9.20
N ILE A 342 24.97 14.78 7.88
CA ILE A 342 24.44 15.92 7.12
C ILE A 342 23.41 15.45 6.09
N THR A 343 22.33 16.22 5.92
CA THR A 343 21.29 16.01 4.91
C THR A 343 21.55 16.86 3.67
N CYS A 344 21.38 16.29 2.49
CA CYS A 344 21.40 17.04 1.24
C CYS A 344 20.10 17.85 1.07
N ASP A 345 20.20 19.16 0.86
CA ASP A 345 19.02 20.03 0.68
C ASP A 345 18.26 19.82 -0.65
N LEU A 346 18.81 19.02 -1.57
CA LEU A 346 18.16 18.72 -2.86
C LEU A 346 17.45 17.36 -2.88
N CYS A 347 18.04 16.32 -2.27
CA CYS A 347 17.53 14.96 -2.34
C CYS A 347 17.13 14.35 -0.98
N ASP A 348 17.26 15.11 0.11
CA ASP A 348 16.91 14.72 1.47
C ASP A 348 17.61 13.43 1.99
N LEU A 349 18.69 12.99 1.33
CA LEU A 349 19.48 11.84 1.77
C LEU A 349 20.50 12.24 2.84
N TRP A 350 20.65 11.38 3.85
CA TRP A 350 21.58 11.52 4.96
C TRP A 350 22.96 10.94 4.62
N TYR A 351 24.04 11.66 4.93
CA TYR A 351 25.42 11.24 4.69
C TYR A 351 26.26 11.31 5.98
N ASP A 352 27.07 10.28 6.22
CA ASP A 352 28.10 10.29 7.26
C ASP A 352 29.22 11.27 6.87
N ARG A 353 29.54 12.19 7.78
CA ARG A 353 30.62 13.18 7.63
C ARG A 353 31.96 12.54 7.24
N LYS A 354 32.29 11.35 7.79
CA LYS A 354 33.53 10.62 7.47
C LYS A 354 33.60 10.21 6.02
N CYS A 355 32.45 9.84 5.43
CA CYS A 355 32.38 9.41 4.03
C CYS A 355 32.59 10.57 3.07
N LEU A 356 32.15 11.76 3.45
CA LEU A 356 32.33 13.00 2.69
C LEU A 356 33.73 13.62 2.84
N LYS A 357 34.57 13.08 3.76
CA LYS A 357 35.91 13.60 4.08
C LYS A 357 35.90 15.09 4.44
N LEU A 358 34.87 15.53 5.17
CA LEU A 358 34.75 16.93 5.63
C LEU A 358 35.60 17.19 6.88
N ASN A 359 36.54 18.13 6.78
CA ASN A 359 37.34 18.59 7.91
C ASN A 359 36.49 19.38 8.93
N ASP A 360 36.96 19.53 10.18
CA ASP A 360 36.20 20.22 11.26
C ASP A 360 35.83 21.66 10.88
N ASP A 361 36.75 22.38 10.22
CA ASP A 361 36.50 23.74 9.77
C ASP A 361 35.42 23.80 8.68
N GLN A 362 35.42 22.85 7.74
CA GLN A 362 34.40 22.77 6.70
C GLN A 362 33.04 22.43 7.31
N TRP A 363 33.02 21.53 8.28
CA TRP A 363 31.81 21.14 8.99
C TRP A 363 31.16 22.31 9.74
N HIS A 364 31.96 23.08 10.49
CA HIS A 364 31.45 24.25 11.19
C HIS A 364 30.94 25.35 10.24
N ASN A 365 31.52 25.49 9.05
CA ASN A 365 31.04 26.44 8.06
C ASN A 365 29.73 26.01 7.38
N LEU A 366 29.35 24.74 7.48
CA LEU A 366 28.10 24.20 6.93
C LEU A 366 26.89 24.43 7.85
N GLU A 367 27.11 24.78 9.13
CA GLU A 367 26.02 25.15 10.04
C GLU A 367 25.38 26.48 9.61
N GLY A 368 24.36 26.38 8.75
CA GLY A 368 23.56 27.52 8.28
C GLY A 368 23.75 27.90 6.81
N SER A 369 24.46 27.10 6.02
CA SER A 369 24.54 27.23 4.56
C SER A 369 23.93 26.01 3.87
N ASP A 370 23.30 26.22 2.72
CA ASP A 370 22.79 25.11 1.90
C ASP A 370 23.94 24.16 1.50
N TRP A 371 23.72 22.86 1.63
CA TRP A 371 24.66 21.80 1.28
C TRP A 371 24.05 20.81 0.29
N TYR A 372 24.81 20.52 -0.77
CA TYR A 372 24.43 19.58 -1.81
C TYR A 372 25.40 18.40 -1.86
N CYS A 373 24.87 17.18 -1.96
CA CYS A 373 25.70 15.99 -2.01
C CYS A 373 26.43 15.86 -3.36
N PRO A 374 27.51 15.06 -3.43
CA PRO A 374 28.28 14.88 -4.67
C PRO A 374 27.47 14.33 -5.85
N GLU A 375 26.38 13.59 -5.60
CA GLU A 375 25.50 13.09 -6.68
C GLU A 375 24.59 14.19 -7.22
N CYS A 376 24.19 15.16 -6.39
CA CYS A 376 23.37 16.30 -6.78
C CYS A 376 24.18 17.44 -7.43
N LEU A 377 25.50 17.46 -7.25
CA LEU A 377 26.42 18.44 -7.84
C LEU A 377 27.04 17.99 -9.18
N LYS A 378 26.86 16.73 -9.56
CA LYS A 378 27.18 16.22 -10.90
C LYS A 378 26.08 16.66 -11.87
#